data_AF-A0A679FC77-F1
#
_entry.id   AF-A0A679FC77-F1
#
_cell.length_a   1.000
_cell.length_b   1.000
_cell.length_c   1.000
_cell.angle_alpha   90.00
_cell.angle_beta   90.00
_cell.angle_gamma   90.00
#
_symmetry.space_group_name_H-M   'P 1'
#
loop_
_entity.id
_entity.type
_entity.pdbx_description
1 polymer ?
#
loop_
_entity_poly.entity_id
_entity_poly.type
_entity_poly.pdbx_seq_one_letter_code
_entity_poly.pdbx_strand_id
1 'polypeptide(L)' 'MFGARQTAVEAIFVGKERKFNRRFAQMCSHHLVEPVACTPASGWEKGQVENQVGLARERFFTPRLRFKTYDDMNA' A
#
# COMPACT_ATOMS: atom_id res chain seq x y z
N MET A 1 7.41 6.41 -1.83
CA MET A 1 6.72 6.56 -3.13
C MET A 1 6.23 5.18 -3.60
N PHE A 2 5.10 4.70 -3.10
CA PHE A 2 4.45 3.50 -3.66
C PHE A 2 3.72 3.92 -4.93
N GLY A 3 4.46 3.96 -6.05
CA GLY A 3 3.97 4.43 -7.34
C GLY A 3 2.82 3.58 -7.85
N ALA A 4 1.85 4.23 -8.51
CA ALA A 4 0.69 3.56 -9.08
C ALA A 4 1.13 2.40 -9.98
N ARG A 5 0.54 1.22 -9.78
CA ARG A 5 0.80 0.05 -10.62
C ARG A 5 0.30 0.36 -12.04
N GLN A 6 1.13 0.12 -13.05
CA GLN A 6 0.76 0.31 -14.47
C GLN A 6 -0.50 -0.48 -14.89
N THR A 7 -0.89 -1.47 -14.09
CA THR A 7 -2.12 -2.24 -14.26
C THR A 7 -3.39 -1.43 -14.04
N ALA A 8 -3.34 -0.41 -13.17
CA ALA A 8 -4.49 0.42 -12.83
C ALA A 8 -4.41 1.82 -13.45
N VAL A 9 -3.20 2.40 -13.50
CA VAL A 9 -2.98 3.78 -13.96
C VAL A 9 -1.99 3.77 -15.12
N GLU A 10 -2.34 4.45 -16.20
CA GLU A 10 -1.53 4.62 -17.40
C GLU A 10 -0.67 5.89 -17.31
N ALA A 11 -1.24 7.00 -16.80
CA ALA A 11 -0.53 8.27 -16.63
C ALA A 11 -0.95 9.00 -15.34
N ILE A 12 0.03 9.63 -14.72
CA ILE A 12 -0.08 10.44 -13.50
C ILE A 12 0.06 11.91 -13.89
N PHE A 13 -0.98 12.72 -13.69
CA PHE A 13 -0.95 14.16 -13.92
C PHE A 13 -0.84 14.94 -12.61
N VAL A 14 -0.85 16.28 -12.70
CA VAL A 14 -0.76 17.18 -11.54
C VAL A 14 -2.01 17.01 -10.65
N GLY A 15 -1.80 17.05 -9.33
CA GLY A 15 -2.90 16.88 -8.37
C GLY A 15 -3.51 15.47 -8.41
N LYS A 16 -4.84 15.39 -8.39
CA LYS A 16 -5.60 14.12 -8.34
C LYS A 16 -5.90 13.53 -9.72
N GLU A 17 -5.54 14.20 -10.81
CA GLU A 17 -5.85 13.71 -12.16
C GLU A 17 -5.04 12.47 -12.52
N ARG A 18 -5.74 11.42 -12.97
CA ARG A 18 -5.13 10.14 -13.37
C ARG A 18 -5.78 9.64 -14.65
N LYS A 19 -4.95 9.21 -15.61
CA LYS A 19 -5.42 8.39 -16.73
C LYS A 19 -5.43 6.94 -16.25
N PHE A 20 -6.62 6.37 -16.06
CA PHE A 20 -6.76 4.97 -15.70
C PHE A 20 -6.60 4.06 -16.91
N ASN A 21 -6.04 2.87 -16.69
CA ASN A 21 -5.93 1.85 -17.72
C ASN A 21 -7.34 1.43 -18.19
N ARG A 22 -7.53 1.24 -19.50
CA ARG A 22 -8.82 0.83 -20.08
C ARG A 22 -9.40 -0.42 -19.44
N ARG A 23 -8.59 -1.44 -19.15
CA ARG A 23 -9.06 -2.69 -18.51
C ARG A 23 -9.49 -2.47 -17.06
N PHE A 24 -8.80 -1.59 -16.35
CA PHE A 24 -9.16 -1.21 -14.99
C PHE A 24 -10.48 -0.43 -14.95
N ALA A 25 -10.65 0.53 -15.86
CA ALA A 25 -11.90 1.29 -15.98
C ALA A 25 -13.10 0.38 -16.30
N GLN A 26 -12.94 -0.60 -17.20
CA GLN A 26 -14.00 -1.58 -17.49
C GLN A 26 -14.39 -2.42 -16.26
N MET A 27 -13.40 -2.85 -15.46
CA MET A 27 -13.64 -3.57 -14.22
C MET A 27 -14.39 -2.69 -13.20
N CYS A 28 -13.99 -1.43 -13.05
CA CYS A 28 -14.69 -0.45 -12.23
C CYS A 28 -16.14 -0.25 -12.70
N SER A 29 -16.38 -0.10 -14.01
CA SER A 29 -17.75 0.02 -14.56
C SER A 29 -18.59 -1.24 -14.36
N HIS A 30 -18.00 -2.42 -14.47
CA HIS A 30 -18.70 -3.68 -14.27
C HIS A 30 -19.14 -3.89 -12.81
N HIS A 31 -18.29 -3.50 -11.86
CA HIS A 31 -18.57 -3.62 -10.43
C HIS A 31 -19.14 -2.34 -9.79
N LEU A 32 -19.47 -1.33 -10.59
CA LEU A 32 -20.01 -0.04 -10.14
C LEU A 32 -19.12 0.63 -9.07
N VAL A 33 -17.80 0.50 -9.23
CA VAL A 33 -16.80 1.10 -8.34
C VAL A 33 -16.32 2.41 -8.94
N GLU A 34 -16.40 3.50 -8.18
CA GLU A 34 -15.81 4.78 -8.57
C GLU A 34 -14.35 4.88 -8.07
N PRO A 35 -13.35 4.94 -8.98
CA PRO A 35 -11.96 5.01 -8.57
C PRO A 35 -11.56 6.42 -8.13
N VAL A 36 -11.24 6.58 -6.84
CA VAL A 36 -10.72 7.84 -6.28
C VAL A 36 -9.21 7.75 -6.07
N ALA A 37 -8.47 8.69 -6.66
CA ALA A 37 -7.03 8.78 -6.46
C ALA A 37 -6.66 9.61 -5.22
N CYS A 38 -5.64 9.17 -4.48
CA CYS A 38 -5.06 9.93 -3.39
C CYS A 38 -4.27 11.15 -3.91
N THR A 39 -4.23 12.21 -3.12
CA THR A 39 -3.44 13.42 -3.35
C THR A 39 -1.94 13.07 -3.31
N PRO A 40 -1.14 13.54 -4.29
CA PRO A 40 0.30 13.33 -4.28
C PRO A 40 0.94 13.90 -3.01
N ALA A 41 1.89 13.17 -2.44
CA ALA A 41 2.60 13.54 -1.21
C ALA A 41 1.73 13.68 0.07
N SER A 42 0.43 13.40 0.02
CA SER A 42 -0.44 13.37 1.20
C SER A 42 -0.42 12.00 1.88
N GLY A 43 0.66 11.73 2.63
CA GLY A 43 0.81 10.47 3.39
C GLY A 43 -0.35 10.18 4.35
N TRP A 44 -1.04 11.22 4.85
CA TRP A 44 -2.18 11.07 5.74
C TRP A 44 -3.36 10.30 5.11
N GLU A 45 -3.59 10.42 3.80
CA GLU A 45 -4.71 9.74 3.13
C GLU A 45 -4.49 8.23 3.06
N LYS A 46 -3.22 7.80 3.17
CA LYS A 46 -2.80 6.40 3.14
C LYS A 46 -2.23 5.91 4.49
N GLY A 47 -2.19 6.78 5.50
CA GLY A 47 -1.49 6.51 6.77
C GLY A 47 -2.04 5.27 7.48
N GLN A 48 -3.35 5.07 7.44
CA GLN A 48 -3.99 3.89 8.04
C GLN A 48 -3.52 2.58 7.38
N VAL A 49 -3.40 2.56 6.05
CA VAL A 49 -2.96 1.38 5.30
C VAL A 49 -1.47 1.13 5.53
N GLU A 50 -0.65 2.18 5.50
CA GLU A 50 0.79 2.06 5.72
C GLU A 50 1.12 1.56 7.13
N ASN A 51 0.39 2.03 8.14
CA ASN A 51 0.52 1.56 9.51
C ASN A 51 0.12 0.08 9.64
N GLN A 52 -1.01 -0.33 9.05
CA GLN A 52 -1.43 -1.74 9.07
C GLN A 52 -0.44 -2.67 8.36
N VAL A 53 0.13 -2.24 7.24
CA VAL A 53 1.17 -3.00 6.53
C VAL A 53 2.42 -3.13 7.40
N GLY A 54 2.83 -2.07 8.09
CA GLY A 54 3.94 -2.10 9.05
C GLY A 54 3.67 -3.13 10.16
N LEU A 55 2.51 -3.04 10.80
CA LEU A 55 2.09 -3.96 11.86
C LEU A 55 2.08 -5.43 11.40
N ALA A 56 1.54 -5.69 10.21
CA ALA A 56 1.50 -7.04 9.66
C ALA A 56 2.90 -7.59 9.38
N ARG A 57 3.82 -6.77 8.85
CA ARG A 57 5.22 -7.13 8.66
C ARG A 57 5.89 -7.49 9.98
N GLU A 58 5.74 -6.64 10.98
CA GLU A 58 6.35 -6.84 12.30
C GLU A 58 5.82 -8.08 13.01
N ARG A 59 4.51 -8.33 12.95
CA ARG A 59 3.88 -9.42 13.70
C ARG A 59 4.01 -10.79 13.05
N PHE A 60 3.87 -10.86 11.73
CA PHE A 60 3.76 -12.14 11.02
C PHE A 60 5.04 -12.55 10.29
N PHE A 61 5.88 -11.58 9.92
CA PHE A 61 7.04 -11.83 9.07
C PHE A 61 8.38 -11.57 9.77
N THR A 62 8.37 -11.03 11.00
CA THR A 62 9.58 -10.98 11.84
C THR A 62 9.89 -12.38 12.37
N PRO A 63 11.08 -12.94 12.11
CA PRO A 63 11.49 -14.21 12.69
C PRO A 63 11.46 -14.14 14.21
N ARG A 64 10.87 -15.15 14.87
CA ARG A 64 10.95 -15.25 16.33
C ARG A 64 12.40 -15.43 16.74
N LEU A 65 12.93 -14.54 17.57
CA LEU A 65 14.24 -14.73 18.15
C LEU A 65 14.24 -16.02 19.00
N ARG A 66 15.25 -16.87 18.77
CA ARG A 66 15.47 -18.11 19.50
C ARG A 66 16.77 -17.97 20.27
N PHE A 67 16.71 -18.20 21.57
CA PHE A 67 17.86 -18.16 22.47
C PHE A 67 18.00 -19.52 23.16
N LYS A 68 19.23 -19.92 23.49
CA LYS A 68 19.49 -21.17 24.22
C LYS A 68 19.38 -20.98 25.73
N THR A 69 19.74 -19.80 26.22
CA THR A 69 19.71 -19.42 27.65
C THR A 69 19.05 -18.05 27.81
N TYR A 70 18.60 -17.73 29.03
CA TYR A 70 18.02 -16.43 29.34
C TYR A 70 19.04 -15.29 29.28
N ASP A 71 20.33 -15.57 29.55
CA ASP A 71 21.40 -14.58 29.46
C ASP A 71 21.65 -14.13 28.01
N ASP A 72 21.48 -15.01 27.02
CA ASP A 72 21.62 -14.69 25.59
C ASP A 72 20.52 -13.75 25.05
N MET A 73 19.40 -13.59 25.78
CA MET A 73 18.26 -12.79 25.35
C MET A 73 18.46 -11.28 25.53
N ASN A 74 19.32 -10.88 26.48
CA ASN A 74 19.50 -9.48 26.90
C ASN A 74 20.93 -8.94 26.68
N ALA A 75 21.83 -9.74 26.11
CA ALA A 75 23.19 -9.35 25.73
C ALA A 75 23.19 -8.57 24.41
#